data_AF-A0A068LQ87-F1
#
_entry.id   AF-A0A068LQ87-F1
#
_cell.length_a   1.000
_cell.length_b   1.000
_cell.length_c   1.000
_cell.angle_alpha   90.00
_cell.angle_beta   90.00
_cell.angle_gamma   90.00
#
_symmetry.space_group_name_H-M   'P 1'
#
loop_
_entity.id
_entity.type
_entity.pdbx_description
1 polymer ?
#
loop_
_entity_poly.entity_id
_entity_poly.type
_entity_poly.pdbx_seq_one_letter_code
_entity_poly.pdbx_strand_id
1 'polypeptide(L)' 'MKWKNAVLKLKPYQPGKSIQKVKKQYGLYSITKLASNENPFGCSKAVKESIRNFDESFAIYPYG' A
#
# COMPACT_ATOMS: atom_id res chain seq x y z
N MET A 1 13.69 -26.60 -11.07
CA MET A 1 13.06 -26.43 -9.73
C MET A 1 11.86 -27.35 -9.61
N LYS A 2 11.68 -28.04 -8.48
CA LYS A 2 10.48 -28.85 -8.20
C LYS A 2 9.60 -28.08 -7.21
N TRP A 3 8.48 -27.54 -7.69
CA TRP A 3 7.49 -26.83 -6.87
C TRP A 3 6.48 -27.81 -6.27
N LYS A 4 5.89 -27.49 -5.12
CA LYS A 4 4.76 -28.26 -4.57
C LYS A 4 3.56 -28.16 -5.52
N ASN A 5 2.89 -29.28 -5.81
CA ASN A 5 1.73 -29.34 -6.71
C ASN A 5 0.61 -28.34 -6.35
N ALA A 6 0.46 -28.02 -5.06
CA ALA A 6 -0.50 -27.01 -4.60
C ALA A 6 -0.26 -25.62 -5.23
N VAL A 7 0.99 -25.21 -5.41
CA VAL A 7 1.36 -23.90 -5.97
C VAL A 7 0.95 -23.79 -7.43
N LEU A 8 1.07 -24.89 -8.19
CA LEU A 8 0.73 -24.93 -9.61
C LEU A 8 -0.78 -24.75 -9.86
N LYS A 9 -1.62 -24.97 -8.85
CA LYS A 9 -3.07 -24.77 -8.91
C LYS A 9 -3.49 -23.34 -8.54
N LEU A 10 -2.59 -22.53 -7.99
CA LEU A 10 -2.89 -21.16 -7.62
C LEU A 10 -2.94 -20.28 -8.87
N LYS A 11 -3.95 -19.41 -8.93
CA LYS A 11 -3.92 -18.31 -9.90
C LYS A 11 -2.77 -17.36 -9.52
N PRO A 12 -1.91 -16.95 -10.47
CA PRO A 12 -0.87 -15.98 -10.19
C PRO A 12 -1.47 -14.71 -9.59
N TYR A 13 -0.86 -14.23 -8.51
CA TYR A 13 -1.28 -12.99 -7.88
C TYR A 13 -1.05 -11.82 -8.83
N GLN A 14 -2.10 -11.05 -9.08
CA GLN A 14 -2.02 -9.83 -9.88
C GLN A 14 -2.03 -8.63 -8.92
N PRO A 15 -0.88 -8.00 -8.66
CA PRO A 15 -0.85 -6.81 -7.82
C PRO A 15 -1.66 -5.69 -8.48
N GLY A 16 -2.40 -4.95 -7.66
CA GLY A 16 -3.10 -3.74 -8.12
C GLY A 16 -2.13 -2.75 -8.76
N LYS A 17 -2.58 -2.07 -9.83
CA LYS A 17 -1.78 -1.01 -10.47
C LYS A 17 -1.62 0.17 -9.51
N SER A 18 -0.40 0.69 -9.39
CA SER A 18 -0.18 1.93 -8.65
C SER A 18 -0.83 3.11 -9.36
N ILE A 19 -1.19 4.15 -8.59
CA ILE A 19 -1.69 5.41 -9.11
C ILE A 19 -0.79 5.95 -10.23
N GLN A 20 0.53 5.93 -10.03
CA GLN A 20 1.51 6.41 -11.01
C GLN A 20 1.47 5.61 -12.32
N LYS A 21 1.38 4.26 -12.24
CA LYS A 21 1.28 3.40 -13.42
C LYS A 21 -0.01 3.69 -14.20
N VAL A 22 -1.13 3.88 -13.50
CA VAL A 22 -2.41 4.24 -14.13
C VAL A 22 -2.32 5.60 -14.82
N LYS A 23 -1.80 6.62 -14.13
CA LYS A 23 -1.61 7.96 -14.72
C LYS A 23 -0.75 7.92 -15.98
N LYS A 24 0.40 7.22 -15.93
CA LYS A 24 1.30 7.07 -17.08
C LYS A 24 0.63 6.34 -18.25
N GLN A 25 -0.11 5.26 -17.98
CA GLN A 25 -0.76 4.46 -19.02
C GLN A 25 -1.84 5.25 -19.78
N TYR A 26 -2.56 6.14 -19.10
CA TYR A 26 -3.70 6.86 -19.68
C TYR A 26 -3.43 8.36 -19.90
N GLY A 27 -2.20 8.85 -19.72
CA GLY A 27 -1.85 10.26 -19.91
C GLY A 27 -2.56 11.20 -18.93
N LEU A 28 -2.88 10.74 -17.71
CA LEU A 28 -3.68 11.51 -16.75
C LEU A 28 -2.79 12.42 -15.89
N TYR A 29 -3.15 13.70 -15.81
CA TYR A 29 -2.57 14.62 -14.85
C TYR A 29 -3.05 14.33 -13.41
N SER A 30 -4.36 14.12 -13.24
CA SER A 30 -5.00 13.85 -11.95
C SER A 30 -5.70 12.49 -11.92
N ILE A 31 -5.91 11.96 -10.72
CA ILE A 31 -6.75 10.79 -10.48
C ILE A 31 -7.43 10.93 -9.13
N THR A 32 -8.69 10.53 -9.04
CA THR A 32 -9.42 10.39 -7.78
C THR A 32 -9.58 8.92 -7.49
N LYS A 33 -8.95 8.42 -6.42
CA LYS A 33 -9.03 7.01 -6.03
C LYS A 33 -10.29 6.79 -5.19
N LEU A 34 -11.22 6.00 -5.71
CA LEU A 34 -12.44 5.57 -5.02
C LEU A 34 -12.43 4.06 -4.71
N ALA A 35 -11.25 3.43 -4.81
CA ALA A 35 -11.04 2.02 -4.51
C ALA A 35 -10.40 1.86 -3.12
N SER A 36 -10.57 0.68 -2.51
CA SER A 36 -9.93 0.25 -1.25
C SER A 36 -10.57 0.74 0.07
N ASN A 37 -11.76 1.35 0.04
CA ASN A 37 -12.49 1.79 1.24
C ASN A 37 -11.66 2.70 2.17
N GLU A 38 -10.75 3.49 1.59
CA GLU A 38 -9.89 4.41 2.33
C GLU A 38 -10.70 5.63 2.80
N ASN A 39 -10.30 6.20 3.95
CA ASN A 39 -10.87 7.45 4.42
C ASN A 39 -10.42 8.60 3.51
N PRO A 40 -11.32 9.30 2.80
CA PRO A 40 -10.94 10.40 1.90
C PRO A 40 -10.33 11.59 2.64
N PHE A 41 -10.52 11.71 3.96
CA PHE A 41 -9.91 12.75 4.79
C PHE A 41 -8.49 12.39 5.27
N GLY A 42 -8.00 11.19 4.94
CA GLY A 42 -6.72 10.66 5.42
C GLY A 42 -6.75 10.27 6.90
N CYS A 43 -5.56 10.17 7.50
CA CYS A 43 -5.44 9.89 8.94
C CYS A 43 -5.74 11.14 9.80
N SER A 44 -6.08 10.90 11.07
CA SER A 44 -6.35 11.97 12.04
C SER A 44 -5.12 12.85 12.26
N LYS A 45 -5.34 14.09 12.74
CA LYS A 45 -4.24 15.03 13.05
C LYS A 45 -3.32 14.46 14.14
N ALA A 46 -3.88 13.83 15.17
CA ALA A 46 -3.12 13.21 16.26
C ALA A 46 -2.16 12.13 15.75
N VAL A 47 -2.57 11.29 14.79
CA VAL A 47 -1.69 10.28 14.19
C VAL A 47 -0.55 10.94 13.39
N LYS A 48 -0.83 11.99 12.61
CA LYS A 48 0.22 12.71 11.87
C LYS A 48 1.26 13.31 12.81
N GLU A 49 0.82 13.88 13.93
CA GLU A 49 1.69 14.48 14.93
C GLU A 49 2.52 13.43 15.65
N SER A 50 1.90 12.34 16.10
CA SER A 50 2.60 11.22 16.73
C SER A 50 3.68 10.61 15.83
N ILE A 51 3.40 10.39 14.54
CA ILE A 51 4.39 9.86 13.59
C ILE A 51 5.52 10.87 13.34
N ARG A 52 5.21 12.17 13.25
CA ARG A 52 6.24 13.21 13.03
C ARG A 52 7.16 13.39 14.23
N ASN A 53 6.60 13.25 15.43
CA ASN A 53 7.32 13.41 16.69
C ASN A 53 7.89 12.09 17.19
N PHE A 54 7.74 10.99 16.45
CA PHE A 54 8.33 9.71 16.79
C PHE A 54 9.85 9.82 16.68
N ASP A 55 10.50 9.88 17.83
CA ASP A 55 11.94 10.06 18.01
C ASP A 55 12.68 8.74 18.23
N GLU A 56 11.92 7.67 18.49
CA GLU A 56 12.43 6.31 18.48
C GLU A 56 12.73 5.80 17.05
N SER A 57 13.39 4.64 16.98
CA SER A 57 13.82 4.07 15.71
C SER A 57 12.74 3.17 15.10
N PHE A 58 12.35 3.47 13.85
CA PHE A 58 11.53 2.57 13.03
C PHE A 58 12.25 1.25 12.66
N ALA A 59 13.56 1.14 12.93
CA ALA A 59 14.32 -0.08 12.65
C ALA A 59 14.26 -1.10 13.79
N ILE A 60 13.79 -0.71 14.98
CA ILE A 60 13.69 -1.59 16.13
C ILE A 60 12.30 -2.22 16.17
N TYR A 61 12.25 -3.52 16.50
CA TYR A 61 10.98 -4.21 16.68
C TYR A 61 10.16 -3.55 17.79
N PRO A 62 8.83 -3.42 17.62
CA PRO A 62 7.99 -2.82 18.65
C PRO A 62 8.01 -3.68 19.92
N TYR A 63 7.75 -3.03 21.06
CA TYR A 63 7.54 -3.75 22.31
C TYR A 63 6.26 -4.62 22.18
N GLY A 64 6.36 -5.87 22.60
CA GLY A 64 5.28 -6.86 22.54
C GLY A 64 4.19 -6.62 23.57
#